data_AF-A0A3Q0J5K1-F1
#
_entry.id   AF-A0A3Q0J5K1-F1
#
_cell.length_a   1.000
_cell.length_b   1.000
_cell.length_c   1.000
_cell.angle_alpha   90.00
_cell.angle_beta   90.00
_cell.angle_gamma   90.00
#
_symmetry.space_group_name_H-M   'P 1'
#
loop_
_entity.id
_entity.type
_entity.pdbx_description
1 polymer ?
#
loop_
_entity_poly.entity_id
_entity_poly.type
_entity_poly.pdbx_seq_one_letter_code
_entity_poly.pdbx_strand_id
1 'polypeptide(L)'
;MPVSTSVEIANSDKVTDTFQQSPPMPTYLVGFAVFEFNSLSDKDGKFRVWGREDVVKTQGQYIFDKGPKILAALSDYMGFDYYKMLPKMDLVAVPDFDAGAMENWGMNTYRENYIFFVSGVTLNRHIIQGLSLVGHVFSHHWFGSIVTAARWDFAWLNEAFGRYNEYFGLHLVTKRSYVVM
;
A
#
# COMPACT_ATOMS: atom_id res chain seq x y z
N MET A 1 0.93 4.16 -11.37
CA MET A 1 2.14 4.00 -12.23
C MET A 1 3.15 5.12 -11.95
N PRO A 2 4.42 5.02 -12.36
CA PRO A 2 5.38 6.13 -12.29
C PRO A 2 4.98 7.27 -13.23
N VAL A 3 5.36 8.50 -12.90
CA VAL A 3 5.25 9.65 -13.80
C VAL A 3 6.22 9.44 -14.97
N SER A 4 5.73 9.59 -16.19
CA SER A 4 6.50 9.51 -17.43
C SER A 4 6.97 10.89 -17.88
N THR A 5 6.10 11.90 -17.83
CA THR A 5 6.42 13.28 -18.15
C THR A 5 5.66 14.23 -17.22
N SER A 6 6.26 15.39 -16.98
CA SER A 6 5.67 16.49 -16.23
C SER A 6 5.92 17.75 -17.04
N VAL A 7 4.85 18.39 -17.52
CA VAL A 7 4.94 19.50 -18.47
C VAL A 7 4.18 20.70 -17.93
N GLU A 8 4.87 21.83 -17.76
CA GLU A 8 4.25 23.11 -17.43
C GLU A 8 3.33 23.57 -18.56
N ILE A 9 2.11 24.01 -18.22
CA ILE A 9 1.17 24.54 -19.20
C ILE A 9 1.51 26.00 -19.44
N ALA A 10 1.85 26.35 -20.69
CA ALA A 10 2.25 27.69 -21.09
C ALA A 10 1.25 28.76 -20.61
N ASN A 11 1.78 29.84 -20.03
CA ASN A 11 1.01 30.95 -19.44
C ASN A 11 0.09 30.52 -18.27
N SER A 12 0.47 29.51 -17.48
CA SER A 12 -0.23 29.13 -16.25
C SER A 12 0.71 28.63 -15.16
N ASP A 13 0.20 28.50 -13.94
CA ASP A 13 0.82 27.88 -12.76
C ASP A 13 0.55 26.36 -12.68
N LYS A 14 0.03 25.76 -13.76
CA LYS A 14 -0.40 24.37 -13.78
C LYS A 14 0.62 23.48 -14.48
N VAL A 15 0.65 22.23 -14.04
CA VAL A 15 1.48 21.17 -14.59
C VAL A 15 0.60 20.01 -15.05
N THR A 16 0.95 19.39 -16.17
CA THR A 16 0.35 18.14 -16.64
C THR A 16 1.31 17.00 -16.41
N ASP A 17 0.96 16.12 -15.49
CA ASP A 17 1.66 14.85 -15.29
C ASP A 17 1.03 13.76 -16.14
N THR A 18 1.87 13.10 -16.96
CA THR A 18 1.48 11.90 -17.71
C THR A 18 2.11 10.70 -17.03
N PHE A 19 1.30 9.74 -16.63
CA PHE A 19 1.77 8.49 -16.03
C PHE A 19 2.01 7.41 -17.08
N GLN A 20 2.91 6.46 -16.78
CA GLN A 20 3.07 5.27 -17.61
C GLN A 20 1.77 4.46 -17.67
N GLN A 21 1.53 3.78 -18.79
CA GLN A 21 0.36 2.93 -18.98
C GLN A 21 0.37 1.76 -17.98
N SER A 22 -0.77 1.51 -17.32
CA SER A 22 -0.91 0.35 -16.42
C SER A 22 -1.02 -0.96 -17.22
N PRO A 23 -0.73 -2.11 -16.59
CA PRO A 23 -1.23 -3.37 -17.09
C PRO A 23 -2.78 -3.38 -17.16
N PRO A 24 -3.39 -4.33 -17.88
CA PRO A 24 -4.84 -4.52 -17.85
C PRO A 24 -5.33 -4.72 -16.41
N MET A 25 -6.31 -3.91 -15.99
CA MET A 25 -6.88 -3.99 -14.65
C MET A 25 -8.36 -3.55 -14.66
N PRO A 26 -9.18 -4.02 -13.70
CA PRO A 26 -10.53 -3.52 -13.49
C PRO A 26 -10.59 -2.01 -13.22
N THR A 27 -11.67 -1.36 -13.66
CA THR A 27 -11.85 0.09 -13.50
C THR A 27 -11.89 0.55 -12.03
N TYR A 28 -12.36 -0.29 -11.11
CA TYR A 28 -12.44 0.07 -9.68
C TYR A 28 -11.07 0.22 -8.99
N LEU A 29 -9.99 -0.27 -9.63
CA LEU A 29 -8.62 -0.12 -9.12
C LEU A 29 -7.94 1.17 -9.58
N VAL A 30 -8.53 1.90 -10.52
CA VAL A 30 -8.00 3.21 -10.95
C VAL A 30 -7.98 4.16 -9.76
N GLY A 31 -6.81 4.70 -9.45
CA GLY A 31 -6.61 5.67 -8.38
C GLY A 31 -5.54 6.68 -8.76
N PHE A 32 -5.82 7.95 -8.46
CA PHE A 32 -4.86 9.05 -8.54
C PHE A 32 -5.17 10.03 -7.41
N ALA A 33 -4.17 10.77 -6.98
CA ALA A 33 -4.29 11.75 -5.91
C ALA A 33 -3.48 12.99 -6.26
N VAL A 34 -3.98 14.15 -5.82
CA VAL A 34 -3.29 15.44 -5.93
C VAL A 34 -3.21 16.00 -4.51
N PHE A 35 -1.99 16.22 -4.04
CA PHE A 35 -1.71 16.63 -2.67
C PHE A 35 -0.38 17.37 -2.57
N GLU A 36 -0.19 18.08 -1.46
CA GLU A 36 1.10 18.66 -1.04
C GLU A 36 1.72 17.81 0.08
N PHE A 37 1.79 16.50 -0.13
CA PHE A 37 2.36 15.55 0.84
C PHE A 37 3.86 15.37 0.64
N ASN A 38 4.52 14.98 1.71
CA ASN A 38 5.88 14.45 1.67
C ASN A 38 5.86 12.93 1.71
N SER A 39 7.00 12.31 1.36
CA SER A 39 7.16 10.87 1.47
C SER A 39 8.42 10.45 2.20
N LEU A 40 8.32 9.30 2.86
CA LEU A 40 9.46 8.42 3.08
C LEU A 40 9.61 7.54 1.85
N SER A 41 10.82 7.45 1.30
CA SER A 41 11.12 6.70 0.08
C SER A 41 12.37 5.86 0.27
N ASP A 42 12.39 4.66 -0.29
CA ASP A 42 13.62 3.91 -0.46
C ASP A 42 14.54 4.59 -1.49
N LYS A 43 15.79 4.12 -1.57
CA LYS A 43 16.81 4.72 -2.45
C LYS A 43 16.43 4.69 -3.93
N ASP A 44 15.65 3.68 -4.33
CA ASP A 44 15.27 3.46 -5.73
C ASP A 44 13.91 4.09 -6.07
N GLY A 45 13.21 4.70 -5.10
CA GLY A 45 11.87 5.24 -5.28
C GLY A 45 10.78 4.19 -5.52
N LYS A 46 11.06 2.92 -5.22
CA LYS A 46 10.17 1.79 -5.48
C LYS A 46 9.12 1.60 -4.40
N PHE A 47 9.47 1.88 -3.14
CA PHE A 47 8.52 1.84 -2.04
C PHE A 47 8.45 3.19 -1.35
N ARG A 48 7.25 3.78 -1.28
CA ARG A 48 7.05 5.09 -0.68
C ARG A 48 5.82 5.14 0.22
N VAL A 49 5.93 5.90 1.30
CA VAL A 49 4.85 6.18 2.24
C VAL A 49 4.60 7.68 2.20
N TRP A 50 3.41 8.09 1.76
CA TRP A 50 3.01 9.47 1.58
C TRP A 50 2.08 9.92 2.70
N GLY A 51 2.25 11.16 3.15
CA GLY A 51 1.33 11.81 4.07
C GLY A 51 1.73 13.25 4.35
N ARG A 52 0.96 13.90 5.23
CA ARG A 52 1.24 15.27 5.66
C ARG A 52 2.63 15.35 6.29
N GLU A 53 3.34 16.44 6.00
CA GLU A 53 4.76 16.59 6.34
C GLU A 53 5.07 16.37 7.83
N ASP A 54 4.23 16.95 8.70
CA ASP A 54 4.34 16.90 10.16
C ASP A 54 4.19 15.47 10.71
N VAL A 55 3.47 14.61 9.98
CA VAL A 55 3.11 13.26 10.42
C VAL A 55 4.01 12.21 9.78
N VAL A 56 4.21 12.24 8.46
CA VAL A 56 4.89 11.16 7.74
C VAL A 56 6.34 10.97 8.21
N LYS A 57 7.05 12.08 8.49
CA LYS A 57 8.44 12.06 8.94
C LYS A 57 8.59 11.54 10.38
N THR A 58 7.57 11.71 11.22
CA THR A 58 7.63 11.37 12.66
C THR A 58 6.96 10.05 13.00
N GLN A 59 5.96 9.62 12.20
CA GLN A 59 5.10 8.48 12.50
C GLN A 59 5.09 7.40 11.41
N GLY A 60 5.58 7.71 10.19
CA GLY A 60 5.60 6.79 9.05
C GLY A 60 6.76 5.80 9.02
N GLN A 61 7.80 5.98 9.84
CA GLN A 61 9.01 5.17 9.77
C GLN A 61 8.73 3.68 9.99
N TYR A 62 7.84 3.36 10.94
CA TYR A 62 7.55 1.98 11.27
C TYR A 62 6.91 1.23 10.10
N ILE A 63 5.96 1.85 9.39
CA ILE A 63 5.37 1.21 8.22
C ILE A 63 6.35 1.17 7.05
N PHE A 64 7.17 2.19 6.89
CA PHE A 64 8.23 2.23 5.89
C PHE A 64 9.25 1.08 6.06
N ASP A 65 9.58 0.72 7.31
CA ASP A 65 10.51 -0.37 7.61
C ASP A 65 9.90 -1.78 7.50
N LYS A 66 8.59 -1.90 7.70
CA LYS A 66 7.87 -3.19 7.75
C LYS A 66 7.16 -3.53 6.45
N GLY A 67 6.59 -2.54 5.76
CA GLY A 67 5.84 -2.70 4.52
C GLY A 67 6.61 -3.51 3.46
N PRO A 68 7.84 -3.14 3.08
CA PRO A 68 8.63 -3.89 2.10
C PRO A 68 8.85 -5.36 2.48
N LYS A 69 8.98 -5.66 3.79
CA LYS A 69 9.17 -7.03 4.29
C LYS A 69 7.88 -7.85 4.16
N ILE A 70 6.73 -7.24 4.42
CA ILE A 70 5.41 -7.88 4.24
C ILE A 70 5.17 -8.15 2.75
N LEU A 71 5.44 -7.15 1.89
CA LEU A 71 5.28 -7.28 0.44
C LEU A 71 6.20 -8.38 -0.14
N ALA A 72 7.45 -8.45 0.31
CA ALA A 72 8.39 -9.49 -0.09
C ALA A 72 7.94 -10.88 0.39
N ALA A 73 7.53 -11.02 1.64
CA ALA A 73 7.06 -12.30 2.18
C ALA A 73 5.81 -12.82 1.45
N LEU A 74 4.87 -11.92 1.10
CA LEU A 74 3.71 -12.28 0.29
C LEU A 74 4.12 -12.64 -1.14
N SER A 75 5.04 -11.89 -1.76
CA SER A 75 5.56 -12.20 -3.09
C SER A 75 6.17 -13.61 -3.16
N ASP A 76 6.98 -13.96 -2.16
CA ASP A 76 7.59 -15.29 -2.04
C ASP A 76 6.52 -16.37 -1.84
N TYR A 77 5.55 -16.12 -0.95
CA TYR A 77 4.47 -17.07 -0.67
C TYR A 77 3.56 -17.32 -1.87
N MET A 78 3.22 -16.28 -2.63
CA MET A 78 2.40 -16.40 -3.84
C MET A 78 3.18 -16.99 -5.02
N GLY A 79 4.52 -17.06 -4.92
CA GLY A 79 5.40 -17.52 -6.00
C GLY A 79 5.45 -16.56 -7.19
N PHE A 80 5.01 -15.31 -7.02
CA PHE A 80 4.95 -14.32 -8.10
C PHE A 80 5.33 -12.94 -7.57
N ASP A 81 6.49 -12.46 -7.98
CA ASP A 81 7.11 -11.22 -7.48
C ASP A 81 6.31 -9.97 -7.86
N TYR A 82 5.93 -9.17 -6.86
CA TYR A 82 5.25 -7.89 -7.06
C TYR A 82 5.95 -6.96 -8.04
N TYR A 83 7.28 -6.84 -7.93
CA TYR A 83 8.02 -5.88 -8.76
C TYR A 83 8.20 -6.33 -10.21
N LYS A 84 7.81 -7.56 -10.56
CA LYS A 84 7.66 -8.00 -11.95
C LYS A 84 6.34 -7.53 -12.57
N MET A 85 5.37 -7.13 -11.74
CA MET A 85 4.06 -6.65 -12.17
C MET A 85 4.01 -5.13 -12.28
N LEU A 86 4.54 -4.46 -11.26
CA LEU A 86 4.51 -3.02 -11.13
C LEU A 86 5.87 -2.48 -10.68
N PRO A 87 6.31 -1.32 -11.19
CA PRO A 87 7.63 -0.78 -10.89
C PRO A 87 7.74 -0.14 -9.50
N LYS A 88 6.61 0.12 -8.83
CA LYS A 88 6.56 0.82 -7.53
C LYS A 88 5.35 0.43 -6.69
N MET A 89 5.42 0.74 -5.40
CA MET A 89 4.37 0.64 -4.42
C MET A 89 4.29 1.95 -3.62
N ASP A 90 3.16 2.63 -3.69
CA ASP A 90 2.87 3.79 -2.84
C ASP A 90 1.82 3.43 -1.79
N LEU A 91 2.07 3.81 -0.54
CA LEU A 91 1.08 3.82 0.53
C LEU A 91 0.75 5.28 0.81
N VAL A 92 -0.48 5.70 0.55
CA VAL A 92 -0.94 7.08 0.73
C VAL A 92 -1.84 7.16 1.95
N ALA A 93 -1.41 7.91 2.96
CA ALA A 93 -2.20 8.16 4.16
C ALA A 93 -3.18 9.31 3.92
N VAL A 94 -4.47 8.99 3.94
CA VAL A 94 -5.56 9.93 3.68
C VAL A 94 -6.18 10.34 5.03
N PRO A 95 -6.23 11.65 5.36
CA PRO A 95 -6.77 12.12 6.64
C PRO A 95 -8.25 11.77 6.85
N ASP A 96 -9.06 11.89 5.79
CA ASP A 96 -10.49 11.57 5.79
C ASP A 96 -10.78 10.49 4.77
N PHE A 97 -11.08 9.29 5.26
CA PHE A 97 -11.27 8.11 4.44
C PHE A 97 -12.30 7.19 5.08
N ASP A 98 -13.44 6.98 4.42
CA ASP A 98 -14.57 6.21 4.96
C ASP A 98 -14.20 4.76 5.26
N ALA A 99 -13.44 4.13 4.36
CA ALA A 99 -12.93 2.78 4.54
C ALA A 99 -11.67 2.76 5.42
N GLY A 100 -11.19 1.55 5.74
CA GLY A 100 -9.88 1.41 6.40
C GLY A 100 -8.72 1.64 5.43
N ALA A 101 -8.82 1.05 4.25
CA ALA A 101 -7.86 1.14 3.16
C ALA A 101 -8.51 0.76 1.82
N MET A 102 -7.81 1.03 0.71
CA MET A 102 -8.18 0.59 -0.64
C MET A 102 -6.95 0.15 -1.43
N GLU A 103 -7.06 -0.95 -2.15
CA GLU A 103 -5.98 -1.65 -2.83
C GLU A 103 -5.63 -1.14 -4.25
N ASN A 104 -5.87 0.14 -4.55
CA ASN A 104 -5.61 0.68 -5.90
C ASN A 104 -4.21 0.28 -6.37
N TRP A 105 -4.11 -0.31 -7.57
CA TRP A 105 -2.96 -1.16 -7.90
C TRP A 105 -1.66 -0.34 -8.01
N GLY A 106 -0.77 -0.54 -7.03
CA GLY A 106 0.48 0.19 -6.86
C GLY A 106 0.36 1.56 -6.20
N MET A 107 -0.82 1.99 -5.74
CA MET A 107 -1.04 3.19 -4.93
C MET A 107 -2.13 2.95 -3.89
N ASN A 108 -1.81 2.19 -2.87
CA ASN A 108 -2.76 1.82 -1.82
C ASN A 108 -3.07 3.04 -0.97
N THR A 109 -4.35 3.28 -0.68
CA THR A 109 -4.77 4.36 0.23
C THR A 109 -5.15 3.79 1.58
N TYR A 110 -4.84 4.51 2.65
CA TYR A 110 -5.13 4.10 4.04
C TYR A 110 -5.64 5.29 4.82
N ARG A 111 -6.54 5.06 5.77
CA ARG A 111 -6.76 6.05 6.84
C ARG A 111 -5.48 6.19 7.67
N GLU A 112 -5.09 7.42 8.02
CA GLU A 112 -3.80 7.73 8.67
C GLU A 112 -3.49 6.82 9.88
N ASN A 113 -4.48 6.56 10.73
CA ASN A 113 -4.32 5.79 11.97
C ASN A 113 -3.92 4.31 11.77
N TYR A 114 -4.01 3.77 10.55
CA TYR A 114 -3.59 2.40 10.27
C TYR A 114 -2.14 2.28 9.82
N ILE A 115 -1.49 3.36 9.40
CA ILE A 115 -0.11 3.32 8.88
C ILE A 115 0.84 4.32 9.54
N PHE A 116 0.33 5.20 10.41
CA PHE A 116 1.13 6.11 11.22
C PHE A 116 1.06 5.77 12.71
N PHE A 117 2.23 5.58 13.31
CA PHE A 117 2.36 5.14 14.70
C PHE A 117 3.36 6.01 15.47
N VAL A 118 2.98 6.42 16.68
CA VAL A 118 3.81 7.18 17.60
C VAL A 118 4.37 6.24 18.68
N SER A 119 5.70 6.15 18.77
CA SER A 119 6.39 5.34 19.79
C SER A 119 6.00 5.77 21.21
N GLY A 120 5.71 4.79 22.08
CA GLY A 120 5.28 5.04 23.47
C GLY A 120 3.84 5.54 23.64
N VAL A 121 3.15 5.88 22.54
CA VAL A 121 1.75 6.38 22.57
C VAL A 121 0.80 5.39 21.89
N THR A 122 1.18 4.88 20.73
CA THR A 122 0.34 3.94 19.97
C THR A 122 0.37 2.57 20.63
N LEU A 123 -0.81 2.03 20.96
CA LEU A 123 -0.94 0.71 21.54
C LEU A 123 -0.45 -0.38 20.56
N ASN A 124 0.25 -1.39 21.07
CA ASN A 124 0.71 -2.54 20.27
C ASN A 124 -0.43 -3.19 19.48
N ARG A 125 -1.64 -3.26 20.04
CA ARG A 125 -2.81 -3.79 19.34
C ARG A 125 -3.14 -3.02 18.06
N HIS A 126 -2.99 -1.69 18.05
CA HIS A 126 -3.26 -0.85 16.89
C HIS A 126 -2.13 -0.98 15.86
N ILE A 127 -0.87 -1.12 16.31
CA ILE A 127 0.25 -1.41 15.41
C ILE A 127 0.03 -2.75 14.70
N ILE A 128 -0.34 -3.80 15.45
CA ILE A 128 -0.63 -5.12 14.89
C ILE A 128 -1.80 -5.03 13.91
N GLN A 129 -2.88 -4.33 14.26
CA GLN A 129 -4.03 -4.12 13.38
C GLN A 129 -3.63 -3.41 12.07
N GLY A 130 -2.80 -2.37 12.15
CA GLY A 130 -2.32 -1.65 10.98
C GLY A 130 -1.43 -2.50 10.07
N LEU A 131 -0.49 -3.25 10.65
CA LEU A 131 0.34 -4.21 9.89
C LEU A 131 -0.49 -5.32 9.24
N SER A 132 -1.51 -5.81 9.96
CA SER A 132 -2.45 -6.82 9.46
C SER A 132 -3.21 -6.27 8.26
N LEU A 133 -3.75 -5.04 8.37
CA LEU A 133 -4.43 -4.36 7.26
C LEU A 133 -3.51 -4.16 6.06
N VAL A 134 -2.25 -3.77 6.26
CA VAL A 134 -1.27 -3.67 5.17
C VAL A 134 -1.05 -5.02 4.48
N GLY A 135 -1.00 -6.12 5.25
CA GLY A 135 -0.98 -7.48 4.70
C GLY A 135 -2.23 -7.82 3.88
N HIS A 136 -3.42 -7.47 4.37
CA HIS A 136 -4.70 -7.63 3.65
C HIS A 136 -4.66 -6.90 2.31
N VAL A 137 -4.30 -5.61 2.32
CA VAL A 137 -4.32 -4.77 1.12
C VAL A 137 -3.24 -5.20 0.13
N PHE A 138 -2.05 -5.61 0.60
CA PHE A 138 -1.04 -6.18 -0.30
C PHE A 138 -1.46 -7.49 -0.94
N SER A 139 -2.21 -8.35 -0.22
CA SER A 139 -2.75 -9.59 -0.80
C SER A 139 -3.62 -9.32 -2.02
N HIS A 140 -4.34 -8.19 -2.06
CA HIS A 140 -5.17 -7.84 -3.21
C HIS A 140 -4.40 -7.56 -4.50
N HIS A 141 -3.08 -7.35 -4.44
CA HIS A 141 -2.26 -7.26 -5.65
C HIS A 141 -2.21 -8.59 -6.42
N TRP A 142 -2.45 -9.72 -5.76
CA TRP A 142 -2.66 -11.02 -6.41
C TRP A 142 -4.16 -11.32 -6.53
N PHE A 143 -4.92 -11.15 -5.44
CA PHE A 143 -6.36 -11.48 -5.35
C PHE A 143 -7.24 -10.23 -5.36
N GLY A 144 -7.51 -9.70 -6.54
CA GLY A 144 -8.26 -8.47 -6.77
C GLY A 144 -7.69 -7.70 -7.95
N SER A 145 -6.37 -7.69 -8.09
CA SER A 145 -5.66 -7.02 -9.20
C SER A 145 -5.34 -7.98 -10.36
N ILE A 146 -4.50 -9.00 -10.16
CA ILE A 146 -4.18 -9.98 -11.22
C ILE A 146 -5.36 -10.91 -11.47
N VAL A 147 -5.88 -11.51 -10.39
CA VAL A 147 -7.05 -12.39 -10.42
C VAL A 147 -8.19 -11.62 -9.77
N THR A 148 -9.08 -11.08 -10.59
CA THR A 148 -10.25 -10.35 -10.12
C THR A 148 -11.50 -11.21 -10.25
N ALA A 149 -12.35 -11.18 -9.24
CA ALA A 149 -13.72 -11.67 -9.35
C ALA A 149 -14.43 -11.12 -10.59
N ALA A 150 -15.02 -11.99 -11.41
CA ALA A 150 -15.71 -11.59 -12.64
C ALA A 150 -16.98 -10.76 -12.37
N ARG A 151 -17.57 -10.89 -11.18
CA ARG A 151 -18.77 -10.21 -10.71
C ARG A 151 -18.70 -9.98 -9.20
N TRP A 152 -19.44 -9.00 -8.71
CA TRP A 152 -19.51 -8.64 -7.29
C TRP A 152 -20.10 -9.74 -6.40
N ASP A 153 -20.94 -10.63 -6.93
CA ASP A 153 -21.43 -11.80 -6.18
C ASP A 153 -20.28 -12.74 -5.75
N PHE A 154 -19.14 -12.65 -6.43
CA PHE A 154 -17.90 -13.37 -6.12
C PHE A 154 -16.85 -12.48 -5.46
N ALA A 155 -17.21 -11.31 -4.93
CA ALA A 155 -16.27 -10.42 -4.22
C ALA A 155 -15.57 -11.12 -3.04
N TRP A 156 -16.21 -12.15 -2.47
CA TRP A 156 -15.60 -13.01 -1.46
C TRP A 156 -14.28 -13.65 -1.94
N LEU A 157 -14.08 -13.89 -3.24
CA LEU A 157 -12.80 -14.38 -3.75
C LEU A 157 -11.69 -13.37 -3.46
N ASN A 158 -11.92 -12.08 -3.65
CA ASN A 158 -10.92 -11.06 -3.34
C ASN A 158 -10.77 -10.93 -1.81
N GLU A 159 -11.87 -10.71 -1.11
CA GLU A 159 -11.87 -10.36 0.32
C GLU A 159 -11.49 -11.52 1.24
N ALA A 160 -11.83 -12.76 0.90
CA ALA A 160 -11.47 -13.91 1.73
C ALA A 160 -9.96 -14.16 1.70
N PHE A 161 -9.31 -13.99 0.54
CA PHE A 161 -7.85 -14.08 0.47
C PHE A 161 -7.18 -12.89 1.15
N GLY A 162 -7.73 -11.68 1.01
CA GLY A 162 -7.31 -10.51 1.81
C GLY A 162 -7.33 -10.83 3.31
N ARG A 163 -8.48 -11.29 3.81
CA ARG A 163 -8.71 -11.63 5.22
C ARG A 163 -7.82 -12.78 5.71
N TYR A 164 -7.58 -13.79 4.89
CA TYR A 164 -6.68 -14.89 5.25
C TYR A 164 -5.22 -14.39 5.38
N ASN A 165 -4.76 -13.61 4.41
CA ASN A 165 -3.39 -13.10 4.36
C ASN A 165 -3.13 -11.94 5.33
N GLU A 166 -4.18 -11.27 5.83
CA GLU A 166 -4.12 -10.35 6.97
C GLU A 166 -3.34 -10.98 8.14
N TYR A 167 -3.71 -12.21 8.53
CA TYR A 167 -3.06 -12.93 9.63
C TYR A 167 -1.87 -13.76 9.16
N PHE A 168 -2.02 -14.46 8.04
CA PHE A 168 -0.98 -15.36 7.55
C PHE A 168 0.26 -14.59 7.07
N GLY A 169 0.07 -13.53 6.28
CA GLY A 169 1.17 -12.68 5.79
C GLY A 169 1.92 -11.99 6.93
N LEU A 170 1.21 -11.54 7.96
CA LEU A 170 1.85 -10.99 9.15
C LEU A 170 2.68 -12.05 9.88
N HIS A 171 2.16 -13.27 10.02
CA HIS A 171 2.90 -14.37 10.63
C HIS A 171 4.21 -14.69 9.89
N LEU A 172 4.24 -14.59 8.55
CA LEU A 172 5.45 -14.82 7.77
C LEU A 172 6.60 -13.86 8.16
N VAL A 173 6.28 -12.61 8.53
CA VAL A 173 7.28 -11.60 8.89
C VAL A 173 7.60 -11.53 10.38
N THR A 174 6.74 -12.05 11.26
CA THR A 174 6.96 -12.05 12.72
C THR A 174 7.68 -13.30 13.23
N LYS A 175 7.85 -14.33 12.39
CA LYS A 175 8.47 -15.63 12.71
C LYS A 175 9.92 -15.62 13.22
N ARG A 176 10.59 -14.47 13.34
CA ARG A 176 11.96 -14.37 13.89
C ARG A 176 12.07 -13.90 15.33
N SER A 177 10.97 -13.73 16.07
CA SER A 177 11.07 -13.24 17.47
C SER A 177 10.19 -13.95 18.51
N TYR A 178 9.52 -15.04 18.15
CA TYR A 178 8.80 -15.86 19.12
C TYR A 178 9.32 -17.30 19.08
N VAL A 179 10.52 -17.50 19.61
CA VAL A 179 10.82 -18.77 20.28
C VAL A 179 9.93 -18.76 21.52
N VAL A 180 8.83 -19.50 21.46
CA VAL A 180 8.09 -19.86 22.66
C VAL A 180 9.02 -20.77 23.45
N MET A 181 9.54 -20.25 24.55
CA MET A 181 10.25 -21.00 25.58
C MET A 181 9.23 -21.70 26.48
#